data_AF-A0A564Q505-F1
#
_entry.id   AF-A0A564Q505-F1
#
_cell.length_a   1.000
_cell.length_b   1.000
_cell.length_c   1.000
_cell.angle_alpha   90.00
_cell.angle_beta   90.00
_cell.angle_gamma   90.00
#
_symmetry.space_group_name_H-M   'P 1'
#
loop_
_entity.id
_entity.type
_entity.pdbx_description
1 polymer ?
#
loop_
_entity_poly.entity_id
_entity_poly.type
_entity_poly.pdbx_seq_one_letter_code
_entity_poly.pdbx_strand_id
1 'polypeptide(L)' 'MLDREVVKEFLDEQLKDVEIEVPEDISEDILVETFSKYVEDDYYEWLKDNFKSFFNHGTPDWDWIKDRIKYYSKE' A
#
# COMPACT_ATOMS: atom_id res chain seq x y z
N MET A 1 1.75 -6.93 7.37
CA MET A 1 2.57 -5.95 8.10
C MET A 1 3.89 -5.85 7.38
N LEU A 2 4.25 -4.65 6.94
CA LEU A 2 5.50 -4.36 6.27
C LEU A 2 6.67 -4.75 7.18
N ASP A 3 7.74 -5.22 6.55
CA ASP A 3 8.97 -5.52 7.26
C ASP A 3 9.60 -4.20 7.73
N ARG A 4 9.81 -4.07 9.04
CA ARG A 4 10.29 -2.83 9.65
C ARG A 4 11.74 -2.51 9.26
N GLU A 5 12.58 -3.53 9.06
CA GLU A 5 13.97 -3.31 8.65
C GLU A 5 14.00 -2.76 7.22
N VAL A 6 13.18 -3.34 6.33
CA VAL A 6 13.05 -2.85 4.95
C VAL A 6 12.50 -1.42 4.91
N VAL A 7 11.47 -1.11 5.71
CA VAL A 7 10.90 0.25 5.76
C VAL A 7 11.91 1.25 6.32
N LYS A 8 12.70 0.86 7.32
CA LYS A 8 13.75 1.72 7.89
C LYS A 8 14.83 2.04 6.86
N GLU A 9 15.37 1.03 6.17
CA GLU A 9 16.36 1.24 5.11
C GLU A 9 15.81 2.13 4.00
N PHE A 10 14.58 1.87 3.56
CA PHE A 10 13.89 2.69 2.57
C PHE A 10 13.75 4.16 3.03
N LEU A 11 13.29 4.40 4.25
CA LEU A 11 13.13 5.76 4.77
C LEU A 11 14.47 6.47 4.91
N ASP A 12 15.51 5.80 5.40
CA ASP A 12 16.84 6.38 5.53
C ASP A 12 17.42 6.79 4.17
N GLU A 13 17.30 5.94 3.14
CA GLU A 13 17.71 6.27 1.77
C GLU A 13 16.91 7.45 1.20
N GLN A 14 15.58 7.40 1.27
CA GLN A 14 14.74 8.43 0.67
C GLN A 14 14.91 9.77 1.38
N LEU A 15 14.94 9.81 2.72
CA LEU A 15 15.11 11.06 3.46
C LEU A 15 16.46 11.72 3.19
N LYS A 16 17.53 10.93 3.02
CA LYS A 16 18.85 11.43 2.60
C LYS A 16 18.82 11.98 1.18
N ASP A 17 18.20 11.27 0.24
CA ASP A 17 18.13 11.67 -1.17
C ASP A 17 17.38 13.00 -1.35
N VAL A 18 16.36 13.27 -0.53
CA VAL A 18 15.58 14.52 -0.58
C VAL A 18 15.99 15.55 0.48
N GLU A 19 17.11 15.33 1.16
CA GLU A 19 17.68 16.24 2.18
C GLU A 19 16.70 16.62 3.30
N ILE A 20 15.87 15.66 3.76
CA ILE A 20 14.96 15.85 4.90
C ILE A 20 15.64 15.39 6.19
N GLU A 21 15.82 16.32 7.12
CA GLU A 21 16.27 16.02 8.47
C GLU A 21 15.09 15.65 9.39
N VAL A 22 15.19 14.52 10.08
CA VAL A 22 14.20 14.10 11.08
C VAL A 22 14.42 14.91 12.37
N PRO A 23 13.38 15.58 12.90
CA PRO A 23 13.48 16.30 14.17
C PRO A 23 13.97 15.41 15.33
N GLU A 24 14.82 15.96 16.21
CA GLU A 24 15.43 15.23 17.33
C GLU A 24 14.41 14.68 18.35
N ASP A 25 13.21 15.27 18.41
CA ASP A 25 12.12 14.83 19.30
C ASP A 25 11.31 13.65 18.73
N ILE A 26 11.59 13.23 17.50
CA ILE A 26 10.96 12.08 16.85
C ILE A 26 11.93 10.91 16.83
N SER A 27 11.56 9.80 17.47
CA SER A 27 12.36 8.58 17.37
C SER A 27 12.17 7.92 16.00
N GLU A 28 13.27 7.40 15.46
CA GLU A 28 13.29 6.65 14.20
C GLU A 28 12.29 5.47 14.23
N ASP A 29 12.26 4.71 15.34
CA ASP A 29 11.34 3.57 15.49
C ASP A 29 9.87 4.00 15.42
N ILE A 30 9.51 5.16 16.00
CA ILE A 30 8.15 5.69 15.93
C ILE A 30 7.82 6.12 14.51
N LEU A 31 8.76 6.76 13.81
CA LEU A 31 8.59 7.17 12.43
C LEU A 31 8.37 5.97 11.50
N VAL A 32 9.21 4.93 11.62
CA VAL A 32 9.11 3.68 10.85
C VAL A 32 7.77 2.99 11.08
N GLU A 33 7.35 2.86 12.34
CA GLU A 33 6.08 2.22 12.70
C GLU A 33 4.87 3.03 12.19
N THR A 34 4.93 4.35 12.31
CA THR A 34 3.84 5.24 11.88
C THR A 34 3.71 5.23 10.36
N PHE A 35 4.83 5.31 9.64
CA PHE A 35 4.84 5.24 8.19
C PHE A 35 4.34 3.88 7.68
N SER A 36 4.75 2.79 8.33
CA SER A 36 4.27 1.44 7.98
C SER A 36 2.75 1.34 8.10
N LYS A 37 2.17 1.84 9.21
CA LYS A 37 0.72 1.88 9.40
C LYS A 37 0.02 2.76 8.37
N TYR A 38 0.58 3.93 8.08
CA TYR A 38 0.03 4.85 7.08
C TYR A 38 -0.08 4.19 5.70
N VAL A 39 0.99 3.53 5.24
CA VAL A 39 1.01 2.83 3.95
C VAL A 39 0.05 1.63 3.95
N GLU A 40 0.02 0.86 5.04
CA GLU A 40 -0.89 -0.29 5.15
C GLU A 40 -2.36 0.15 5.13
N ASP A 41 -2.72 1.19 5.87
CA ASP A 41 -4.08 1.71 5.91
C ASP A 41 -4.54 2.20 4.52
N ASP A 42 -3.70 2.97 3.82
CA ASP A 42 -3.98 3.42 2.46
C ASP A 42 -4.14 2.24 1.49
N TYR A 43 -3.24 1.26 1.56
CA TYR A 43 -3.32 0.04 0.75
C TYR A 43 -4.63 -0.74 1.00
N TYR A 44 -5.05 -0.88 2.26
CA TYR A 44 -6.29 -1.57 2.59
C TYR A 44 -7.54 -0.82 2.13
N GLU A 45 -7.57 0.51 2.23
CA GLU A 45 -8.66 1.31 1.68
C GLU A 45 -8.71 1.22 0.15
N TRP A 46 -7.56 1.31 -0.52
CA TRP A 46 -7.46 1.10 -1.96
C TRP A 46 -7.99 -0.27 -2.39
N LEU A 47 -7.64 -1.34 -1.67
CA LEU A 47 -8.17 -2.68 -1.92
C LEU A 47 -9.70 -2.75 -1.74
N LYS A 48 -10.23 -2.15 -0.68
CA LYS A 48 -11.68 -2.13 -0.41
C LYS A 48 -12.44 -1.44 -1.53
N ASP A 49 -11.94 -0.31 -2.02
CA ASP A 49 -12.59 0.43 -3.10
C ASP A 49 -12.51 -0.27 -4.45
N ASN A 50 -11.37 -0.92 -4.74
CA ASN A 50 -11.26 -1.76 -5.94
C ASN A 50 -12.12 -3.02 -5.84
N PHE A 51 -12.26 -3.63 -4.66
CA PHE A 51 -13.19 -4.74 -4.44
C PHE A 51 -14.62 -4.31 -4.76
N LYS A 52 -15.07 -3.17 -4.22
CA LYS A 52 -16.41 -2.62 -4.53
C LYS A 52 -16.58 -2.43 -6.03
N SER A 53 -15.58 -1.84 -6.70
CA SER A 53 -15.64 -1.59 -8.14
C SER A 53 -15.67 -2.88 -8.96
N PHE A 54 -14.81 -3.84 -8.64
CA PHE A 54 -14.68 -5.11 -9.36
C PHE A 54 -15.92 -6.00 -9.19
N PHE A 55 -16.52 -6.02 -8.00
CA PHE A 55 -17.72 -6.81 -7.69
C PHE A 55 -19.01 -5.98 -7.77
N ASN A 56 -18.98 -4.87 -8.51
CA ASN A 56 -20.13 -4.02 -8.81
C ASN A 56 -20.98 -3.72 -7.55
N HIS A 57 -20.33 -3.18 -6.52
CA HIS A 57 -20.89 -2.80 -5.23
C HIS A 57 -21.71 -3.90 -4.54
N GLY A 58 -21.32 -5.17 -4.72
CA GLY A 58 -22.00 -6.33 -4.13
C GLY A 58 -23.05 -6.98 -5.03
N THR A 59 -23.14 -6.56 -6.29
CA THR A 59 -23.99 -7.20 -7.33
C THR A 59 -23.12 -7.67 -8.50
N PRO A 60 -22.33 -8.75 -8.35
CA PRO A 60 -21.30 -9.09 -9.31
C PRO A 60 -21.84 -9.41 -10.71
N ASP A 61 -21.22 -8.85 -11.75
CA ASP A 61 -21.39 -9.29 -13.13
C ASP A 61 -20.35 -10.38 -13.43
N TRP A 62 -20.78 -11.63 -13.31
CA TRP A 62 -19.89 -12.78 -13.48
C TRP A 62 -19.40 -12.98 -14.90
N ASP A 63 -20.13 -12.53 -15.91
CA ASP A 63 -19.69 -12.70 -17.30
C ASP A 63 -18.60 -11.68 -17.61
N TRP A 64 -18.75 -10.42 -17.16
CA TRP A 64 -17.68 -9.44 -17.17
C TRP A 64 -16.44 -9.91 -16.40
N ILE A 65 -16.62 -10.46 -15.18
CA ILE A 65 -15.49 -10.98 -14.37
C ILE A 65 -14.76 -12.11 -15.09
N LYS A 66 -15.48 -13.09 -15.67
CA LYS A 66 -14.85 -14.18 -16.43
C LYS A 66 -14.03 -13.65 -17.61
N ASP A 67 -14.52 -12.62 -18.28
CA ASP A 67 -13.79 -12.00 -19.39
C ASP A 67 -12.56 -11.23 -18.90
N ARG A 68 -12.61 -10.57 -17.74
CA ARG A 68 -11.42 -10.01 -17.08
C ARG A 68 -10.40 -11.09 -16.74
N ILE A 69 -10.83 -12.23 -16.18
CA ILE A 69 -9.94 -13.36 -15.90
C ILE A 69 -9.26 -13.84 -17.19
N LYS A 70 -10.03 -14.11 -18.25
CA LYS A 70 -9.45 -14.50 -19.55
C LYS A 70 -8.51 -13.45 -20.13
N TYR A 71 -8.77 -12.17 -19.90
CA TYR A 71 -7.91 -11.09 -20.39
C TYR A 71 -6.57 -11.07 -19.67
N TYR A 72 -6.57 -11.15 -18.33
CA TYR A 72 -5.34 -11.07 -17.51
C TYR A 72 -4.58 -12.39 -17.38
N SER A 73 -5.19 -13.55 -17.65
CA SER A 73 -4.52 -14.86 -17.66
C SER A 73 -3.85 -15.22 -18.98
N LYS A 74 -3.85 -14.31 -19.96
CA LYS A 74 -3.06 -14.48 -21.18
C LYS A 74 -1.62 -14.04 -20.88
N GLU A 75 -0.75 -15.02 -20.66
CA GLU A 75 0.71 -14.86 -20.70
C GLU A 75 1.17 -14.38 -22.08
#